data_AF-A0A9E1W2X7-F1
#
_entry.id   AF-A0A9E1W2X7-F1
#
_cell.length_a   1.000
_cell.length_b   1.000
_cell.length_c   1.000
_cell.angle_alpha   90.00
_cell.angle_beta   90.00
_cell.angle_gamma   90.00
#
_symmetry.space_group_name_H-M   'P 1'
#
loop_
_entity.id
_entity.type
_entity.pdbx_description
1 polymer ?
#
loop_
_entity_poly.entity_id
_entity_poly.type
_entity_poly.pdbx_seq_one_letter_code
_entity_poly.pdbx_strand_id
1 'polypeptide(L)'
;MASPRAWLDAGRKQLGPRSRFLVAGDTTLTYGDIDEHTTKFASYLDQLGIAPGDPVMVISNDPIAVGQLSLAIIRSGRCLCVVDPGGTPREIRASLVVVEPALIFARGDEIDRCELRQDCVWTVVELGAKPAKTLANRLFAKRDSTADKTSWP
;
A
#
# COMPACT_ATOMS: atom_id res chain seq x y z
N MET A 1 17.13 15.27 10.97
CA MET A 1 16.78 13.84 10.77
C MET A 1 16.44 13.66 9.29
N ALA A 2 17.00 12.68 8.59
CA ALA A 2 16.66 12.46 7.18
C ALA A 2 15.19 11.99 7.07
N SER A 3 14.42 12.58 6.15
CA SER A 3 13.04 12.10 5.92
C SER A 3 13.06 10.69 5.33
N PRO A 4 12.00 9.87 5.52
CA PRO A 4 11.88 8.56 4.90
C PRO A 4 12.10 8.59 3.38
N ARG A 5 11.71 9.70 2.75
CA ARG A 5 11.98 10.01 1.35
C ARG A 5 13.48 10.07 1.05
N ALA A 6 14.22 10.87 1.81
CA ALA A 6 15.66 11.04 1.66
C ALA A 6 16.45 9.75 1.92
N TRP A 7 15.99 8.91 2.86
CA TRP A 7 16.61 7.62 3.15
C TRP A 7 16.49 6.64 1.97
N LEU A 8 15.31 6.49 1.37
CA LEU A 8 15.11 5.62 0.21
C LEU A 8 15.96 6.08 -0.98
N ASP A 9 15.98 7.39 -1.23
CA ASP A 9 16.75 7.99 -2.32
C ASP A 9 18.26 7.77 -2.12
N ALA A 10 18.76 7.87 -0.89
CA ALA A 10 20.15 7.58 -0.54
C ALA A 10 20.50 6.10 -0.74
N GLY A 11 19.65 5.18 -0.27
CA GLY A 11 19.83 3.74 -0.47
C GLY A 11 19.87 3.36 -1.95
N ARG A 12 18.98 3.94 -2.77
CA ARG A 12 18.98 3.73 -4.23
C ARG A 12 20.24 4.25 -4.90
N LYS A 13 20.76 5.41 -4.48
CA LYS A 13 22.02 5.96 -5.02
C LYS A 13 23.23 5.08 -4.69
N GLN A 14 23.27 4.54 -3.46
CA GLN A 14 24.40 3.73 -3.00
C GLN A 14 24.37 2.29 -3.54
N LEU A 15 23.19 1.66 -3.58
CA LEU A 15 23.04 0.25 -3.94
C LEU A 15 22.62 0.06 -5.40
N GLY A 16 22.10 1.10 -6.06
CA GLY A 16 21.59 1.04 -7.41
C GLY A 16 20.12 0.58 -7.51
N PRO A 17 19.41 0.98 -8.57
CA PRO A 17 17.97 0.73 -8.71
C PRO A 17 17.59 -0.73 -8.89
N ARG A 18 18.51 -1.59 -9.35
CA ARG A 18 18.26 -3.02 -9.57
C ARG A 18 18.54 -3.88 -8.34
N SER A 19 19.04 -3.29 -7.26
CA SER A 19 19.33 -4.01 -6.02
C SER A 19 18.06 -4.39 -5.29
N ARG A 20 18.05 -5.58 -4.71
CA ARG A 20 16.92 -6.11 -3.94
C ARG A 20 16.67 -5.24 -2.72
N PHE A 21 15.40 -4.95 -2.45
CA PHE A 21 14.93 -4.14 -1.33
C PHE A 21 14.03 -4.95 -0.40
N LEU A 22 12.95 -5.53 -0.94
CA LEU A 22 11.98 -6.33 -0.18
C LEU A 22 11.89 -7.72 -0.81
N VAL A 23 12.07 -8.76 0.00
CA VAL A 23 11.99 -10.15 -0.44
C VAL A 23 11.05 -10.90 0.50
N ALA A 24 10.01 -11.52 -0.06
CA ALA A 24 9.12 -12.41 0.68
C ALA A 24 8.64 -13.54 -0.22
N GLY A 25 8.92 -14.79 0.19
CA GLY A 25 8.74 -15.96 -0.66
C GLY A 25 9.44 -15.77 -2.01
N ASP A 26 8.71 -16.00 -3.09
CA ASP A 26 9.20 -15.84 -4.47
C ASP A 26 9.10 -14.40 -4.99
N THR A 27 8.56 -13.47 -4.21
CA THR A 27 8.48 -12.06 -4.62
C THR A 27 9.71 -11.30 -4.16
N THR A 28 10.37 -10.65 -5.11
CA THR A 28 11.44 -9.68 -4.86
C THR A 28 11.09 -8.35 -5.50
N LEU A 29 11.15 -7.27 -4.71
CA LEU A 29 11.08 -5.89 -5.17
C LEU A 29 12.44 -5.23 -5.02
N THR A 30 12.82 -4.46 -6.03
CA THR A 30 14.07 -3.70 -6.06
C THR A 30 13.88 -2.28 -5.54
N TYR A 31 14.98 -1.58 -5.26
CA TYR A 31 14.94 -0.14 -4.93
C TYR A 31 14.21 0.68 -6.01
N GLY A 32 14.35 0.32 -7.29
CA GLY A 32 13.65 0.95 -8.40
C GLY A 32 12.14 0.68 -8.37
N ASP A 33 11.75 -0.57 -8.11
CA ASP A 33 10.33 -0.94 -8.02
C ASP A 33 9.65 -0.17 -6.88
N ILE A 34 10.29 -0.10 -5.69
CA ILE A 34 9.75 0.63 -4.53
C ILE A 34 9.63 2.13 -4.80
N ASP A 35 10.62 2.78 -5.41
CA ASP A 35 10.54 4.21 -5.74
C ASP A 35 9.38 4.51 -6.71
N GLU A 36 9.23 3.70 -7.75
CA GLU A 36 8.13 3.84 -8.71
C GLU A 36 6.76 3.61 -8.04
N HIS A 37 6.62 2.51 -7.30
CA HIS A 37 5.37 2.13 -6.65
C HIS A 37 4.94 3.16 -5.60
N THR A 38 5.87 3.61 -4.75
CA THR A 38 5.58 4.58 -3.69
C THR A 38 5.24 5.96 -4.26
N THR A 39 5.87 6.37 -5.36
CA THR A 39 5.55 7.63 -6.05
C THR A 39 4.15 7.60 -6.66
N LYS A 40 3.81 6.52 -7.37
CA LYS A 40 2.46 6.33 -7.93
C LYS A 40 1.39 6.30 -6.84
N PHE A 41 1.68 5.63 -5.74
CA PHE A 41 0.75 5.53 -4.63
C PHE A 41 0.53 6.86 -3.90
N ALA A 42 1.59 7.67 -3.72
CA ALA A 42 1.44 9.02 -3.17
C ALA A 42 0.47 9.85 -4.04
N SER A 43 0.66 9.83 -5.36
CA SER A 43 -0.26 10.49 -6.30
C SER A 43 -1.68 9.96 -6.23
N TYR A 44 -1.86 8.66 -6.00
CA TYR A 44 -3.17 8.06 -5.79
C TYR A 44 -3.85 8.57 -4.51
N LEU A 45 -3.13 8.65 -3.39
CA LEU A 45 -3.66 9.22 -2.15
C LEU A 45 -4.03 10.70 -2.32
N ASP A 46 -3.23 11.47 -3.08
CA ASP A 46 -3.54 12.86 -3.40
C ASP A 46 -4.85 12.96 -4.21
N GLN A 47 -5.06 12.08 -5.20
CA GLN A 47 -6.29 12.04 -6.00
C GLN A 47 -7.53 11.66 -5.20
N LEU A 48 -7.38 10.84 -4.16
CA LEU A 48 -8.44 10.50 -3.22
C LEU A 48 -8.72 11.61 -2.19
N GLY A 49 -7.94 12.69 -2.17
CA GLY A 49 -8.10 13.79 -1.23
C GLY A 49 -7.66 13.47 0.20
N ILE A 50 -6.88 12.40 0.40
CA ILE A 50 -6.34 12.03 1.71
C ILE A 50 -5.20 12.99 2.05
N ALA A 51 -5.34 13.82 3.08
CA ALA A 51 -4.37 14.85 3.40
C ALA A 51 -3.10 14.29 4.08
N PRO A 52 -1.95 14.98 4.01
CA PRO A 52 -0.84 14.70 4.90
C PRO A 52 -1.28 14.77 6.38
N GLY A 53 -0.85 13.80 7.17
CA GLY A 53 -1.29 13.62 8.56
C GLY A 53 -2.48 12.69 8.73
N ASP A 54 -3.27 12.44 7.69
CA ASP A 54 -4.44 11.57 7.80
C ASP A 54 -4.03 10.10 8.04
N PRO A 55 -4.77 9.38 8.91
CA PRO A 55 -4.55 7.96 9.15
C PRO A 55 -4.99 7.12 7.96
N VAL A 56 -4.07 6.33 7.42
CA VAL A 56 -4.30 5.29 6.42
C VAL A 56 -4.03 3.94 7.07
N MET A 57 -5.06 3.09 7.11
CA MET A 57 -4.99 1.76 7.69
C MET A 57 -4.68 0.71 6.63
N VAL A 58 -3.80 -0.24 6.95
CA VAL A 58 -3.52 -1.43 6.16
C VAL A 58 -3.88 -2.64 7.01
N ILE A 59 -4.90 -3.38 6.59
CA ILE A 59 -5.29 -4.65 7.20
C ILE A 59 -4.80 -5.74 6.26
N SER A 60 -3.63 -6.31 6.54
CA SER A 60 -3.14 -7.44 5.75
C SER A 60 -2.05 -8.24 6.45
N ASN A 61 -1.97 -9.53 6.11
CA ASN A 61 -0.85 -10.39 6.49
C ASN A 61 0.17 -10.60 5.34
N ASP A 62 -0.04 -10.00 4.16
CA ASP A 62 0.91 -10.08 3.05
C ASP A 62 2.10 -9.15 3.32
N PRO A 63 3.32 -9.68 3.57
CA PRO A 63 4.48 -8.87 3.90
C PRO A 63 4.90 -7.93 2.76
N ILE A 64 4.63 -8.29 1.50
CA ILE A 64 4.91 -7.41 0.35
C ILE A 64 3.95 -6.23 0.38
N ALA A 65 2.66 -6.47 0.55
CA ALA A 65 1.66 -5.43 0.60
C ALA A 65 1.92 -4.49 1.79
N VAL A 66 2.12 -5.04 2.99
CA VAL A 66 2.39 -4.26 4.20
C VAL A 66 3.66 -3.43 4.03
N GLY A 67 4.78 -4.03 3.62
CA GLY A 67 6.06 -3.32 3.50
C GLY A 67 6.01 -2.18 2.48
N GLN A 68 5.40 -2.42 1.33
CA GLN A 68 5.32 -1.44 0.26
C GLN A 68 4.33 -0.31 0.57
N LEU A 69 3.13 -0.62 1.06
CA LEU A 69 2.13 0.38 1.46
C LEU A 69 2.65 1.24 2.61
N SER A 70 3.32 0.63 3.59
CA SER A 70 3.93 1.35 4.71
C SER A 70 4.87 2.45 4.22
N LEU A 71 5.80 2.10 3.32
CA LEU A 71 6.72 3.07 2.75
C LEU A 71 6.01 4.14 1.93
N ALA A 72 4.99 3.77 1.16
CA ALA A 72 4.26 4.70 0.33
C ALA A 72 3.48 5.74 1.17
N ILE A 73 2.76 5.27 2.19
CA ILE A 73 2.00 6.08 3.14
C ILE A 73 2.94 7.06 3.86
N ILE A 74 4.00 6.54 4.47
CA ILE A 74 4.96 7.36 5.23
C ILE A 74 5.68 8.36 4.31
N ARG A 75 6.12 7.94 3.11
CA ARG A 75 6.81 8.82 2.15
C ARG A 75 5.90 9.94 1.64
N SER A 76 4.61 9.68 1.56
CA SER A 76 3.58 10.66 1.18
C SER A 76 3.12 11.56 2.33
N GLY A 77 3.65 11.37 3.53
CA GLY A 77 3.35 12.20 4.71
C GLY A 77 2.04 11.85 5.41
N ARG A 78 1.46 10.67 5.14
CA ARG A 78 0.26 10.17 5.83
C ARG A 78 0.66 9.33 7.05
N CYS A 79 -0.27 9.17 7.99
CA CYS A 79 -0.05 8.36 9.18
C CYS A 79 -0.38 6.89 8.87
N LEU A 80 0.56 5.99 9.11
CA LEU A 80 0.38 4.57 8.88
C LEU A 80 -0.21 3.89 10.12
N CYS A 81 -1.29 3.12 9.94
CA CYS A 81 -1.76 2.13 10.90
C CYS A 81 -1.77 0.74 10.24
N VAL A 82 -1.18 -0.26 10.88
CA VAL A 82 -1.21 -1.65 10.38
C VAL A 82 -1.95 -2.51 11.40
N VAL A 83 -2.91 -3.30 10.92
CA VAL A 83 -3.73 -4.19 11.75
C VAL A 83 -3.63 -5.61 11.19
N ASP A 84 -3.48 -6.58 12.09
CA ASP A 84 -3.46 -8.00 11.73
C ASP A 84 -4.89 -8.48 11.41
N PRO A 85 -5.16 -9.02 10.19
CA PRO A 85 -6.44 -9.62 9.85
C PRO A 85 -6.76 -10.90 10.66
N GLY A 86 -5.81 -11.44 11.42
CA GLY A 86 -6.00 -12.57 12.32
C GLY A 86 -6.78 -12.23 13.60
N GLY A 87 -6.96 -10.95 13.91
CA GLY A 87 -7.77 -10.50 15.05
C GLY A 87 -9.24 -10.85 14.91
N THR A 88 -9.96 -10.88 16.04
CA THR A 88 -11.41 -11.02 16.02
C THR A 88 -12.06 -9.78 15.40
N PRO A 89 -13.25 -9.90 14.77
CA PRO A 89 -13.96 -8.73 14.22
C PRO A 89 -14.16 -7.60 15.25
N ARG A 90 -14.30 -7.95 16.53
CA ARG A 90 -14.39 -6.97 17.63
C ARG A 90 -13.11 -6.17 17.83
N GLU A 91 -11.95 -6.83 17.79
CA GLU A 91 -10.63 -6.16 17.96
C GLU A 91 -10.35 -5.24 16.78
N ILE A 92 -10.61 -5.70 15.56
CA ILE A 92 -10.46 -4.89 14.34
C ILE A 92 -11.37 -3.66 14.40
N ARG A 93 -12.64 -3.84 14.77
CA ARG A 93 -13.58 -2.72 14.97
C ARG A 93 -13.09 -1.73 16.04
N ALA A 94 -12.54 -2.23 17.14
CA ALA A 94 -11.98 -1.36 18.17
C ALA A 94 -10.82 -0.49 17.61
N SER A 95 -9.95 -1.06 16.77
CA SER A 95 -8.92 -0.29 16.08
C SER A 95 -9.51 0.75 15.14
N LEU A 96 -10.55 0.42 14.37
CA LEU A 96 -11.20 1.36 13.44
C LEU A 96 -11.81 2.56 14.17
N VAL A 97 -12.47 2.32 15.31
CA VAL A 97 -13.08 3.39 16.13
C VAL A 97 -12.03 4.29 16.77
N VAL A 98 -10.90 3.74 17.21
CA VAL A 98 -9.82 4.53 17.83
C VAL A 98 -9.04 5.32 16.79
N VAL A 99 -8.80 4.74 15.62
CA VAL A 99 -7.94 5.34 14.58
C VAL A 99 -8.72 6.28 13.68
N GLU A 100 -10.00 6.02 13.45
CA GLU A 100 -10.86 6.74 12.50
C GLU A 100 -10.16 6.93 11.14
N PRO A 101 -9.77 5.83 10.45
CA PRO A 101 -8.94 5.93 9.26
C PRO A 101 -9.68 6.65 8.13
N ALA A 102 -8.97 7.56 7.46
CA ALA A 102 -9.47 8.22 6.25
C ALA A 102 -9.56 7.23 5.07
N LEU A 103 -8.72 6.19 5.09
CA LEU A 103 -8.67 5.15 4.06
C LEU A 103 -8.18 3.83 4.63
N ILE A 104 -8.79 2.72 4.20
CA ILE A 104 -8.40 1.36 4.58
C ILE A 104 -7.98 0.58 3.34
N PHE A 105 -6.86 -0.13 3.40
CA PHE A 105 -6.44 -1.12 2.41
C PHE A 105 -6.52 -2.53 2.97
N ALA A 106 -7.20 -3.42 2.28
CA ALA A 106 -7.34 -4.82 2.66
C ALA A 106 -7.64 -5.67 1.41
N ARG A 107 -7.29 -6.95 1.39
CA ARG A 107 -7.70 -7.88 0.32
C ARG A 107 -9.17 -8.28 0.44
N GLY A 108 -9.79 -8.75 -0.63
CA GLY A 108 -11.19 -9.18 -0.62
C GLY A 108 -11.53 -10.17 0.50
N ASP A 109 -10.68 -11.17 0.72
CA ASP A 109 -10.86 -12.16 1.79
C ASP A 109 -10.69 -11.57 3.20
N GLU A 110 -9.83 -10.55 3.35
CA GLU A 110 -9.63 -9.82 4.60
C GLU A 110 -10.82 -8.87 4.87
N ILE A 111 -11.33 -8.19 3.83
CA ILE A 111 -12.52 -7.33 3.90
C ILE A 111 -13.72 -8.13 4.42
N ASP A 112 -13.95 -9.31 3.86
CA ASP A 112 -15.09 -10.16 4.21
C ASP A 112 -14.94 -10.71 5.63
N ARG A 113 -13.74 -11.21 5.99
CA ARG A 113 -13.43 -11.70 7.34
C ARG A 113 -13.59 -10.63 8.41
N CYS A 114 -13.17 -9.40 8.10
CA CYS A 114 -13.21 -8.27 9.02
C CYS A 114 -14.58 -7.55 9.00
N GLU A 115 -15.56 -8.06 8.24
CA GLU A 115 -16.92 -7.52 8.11
C GLU A 115 -16.98 -6.05 7.64
N LEU A 116 -15.96 -5.58 6.91
CA LEU A 116 -15.80 -4.15 6.56
C LEU A 116 -16.83 -3.65 5.53
N ARG A 117 -17.59 -4.54 4.89
CA ARG A 117 -18.66 -4.19 3.94
C ARG A 117 -19.99 -3.82 4.61
N GLN A 118 -20.19 -4.22 5.85
CA GLN A 118 -21.49 -4.10 6.52
C GLN A 118 -21.67 -2.73 7.21
N ASP A 119 -20.56 -2.10 7.60
CA ASP A 119 -20.52 -0.86 8.39
C ASP A 119 -19.77 0.27 7.65
N CYS A 120 -20.22 0.63 6.43
CA CYS A 120 -19.48 1.53 5.55
C CYS A 120 -19.60 3.02 5.92
N VAL A 121 -19.02 3.42 7.05
CA VAL A 121 -18.59 4.81 7.30
C VAL A 121 -17.20 5.05 6.72
N TRP A 122 -16.36 4.01 6.63
CA TRP A 122 -14.98 4.11 6.16
C TRP A 122 -14.83 3.77 4.68
N THR A 123 -13.89 4.44 4.01
CA THR A 123 -13.51 4.12 2.63
C THR A 123 -12.55 2.94 2.62
N VAL A 124 -12.94 1.84 1.98
CA VAL A 124 -12.13 0.63 1.85
C VAL A 124 -11.71 0.43 0.39
N VAL A 125 -10.41 0.27 0.18
CA VAL A 125 -9.81 -0.06 -1.12
C VAL A 125 -9.34 -1.51 -1.10
N GLU A 126 -9.93 -2.30 -1.99
CA GLU A 126 -9.53 -3.70 -2.15
C GLU A 126 -8.14 -3.81 -2.79
N LEU A 127 -7.22 -4.42 -2.05
CA LEU A 127 -5.94 -4.90 -2.57
C LEU A 127 -6.22 -6.15 -3.41
N GLY A 128 -5.75 -6.15 -4.64
CA GLY A 128 -5.96 -7.32 -5.49
C GLY A 128 -4.93 -8.38 -5.18
N ALA A 129 -5.29 -9.65 -5.36
CA ALA A 129 -4.28 -10.68 -5.57
C ALA A 129 -3.53 -10.41 -6.90
N LYS A 130 -2.21 -10.60 -6.95
CA LYS A 130 -1.44 -10.52 -8.21
C LYS A 130 -2.01 -11.48 -9.30
N PRO A 131 -2.06 -11.07 -10.58
CA PRO A 131 -2.37 -9.74 -11.10
C PRO A 131 -3.73 -9.69 -11.82
N ALA A 132 -4.18 -8.46 -12.10
CA ALA A 132 -5.39 -8.07 -12.81
C ALA A 132 -6.71 -8.17 -12.03
N LYS A 133 -7.04 -7.12 -11.27
CA LYS A 133 -8.37 -6.46 -11.34
C LYS A 133 -8.50 -5.17 -10.54
N THR A 134 -7.72 -4.94 -9.47
CA THR A 134 -7.85 -3.74 -8.62
C THR A 134 -6.85 -2.63 -8.96
N LEU A 135 -7.20 -1.39 -8.59
CA LEU A 135 -6.41 -0.18 -8.87
C LEU A 135 -5.06 -0.17 -8.14
N ALA A 136 -5.00 -0.61 -6.88
CA ALA A 136 -3.75 -0.80 -6.14
C ALA A 136 -2.78 -1.72 -6.89
N ASN A 137 -3.28 -2.79 -7.49
CA ASN A 137 -2.47 -3.69 -8.29
C ASN A 137 -2.00 -3.07 -9.61
N ARG A 138 -2.78 -2.19 -10.24
CA ARG A 138 -2.30 -1.44 -11.42
C ARG A 138 -1.15 -0.49 -11.06
N LEU A 139 -1.16 0.08 -9.86
CA LEU A 139 -0.06 0.93 -9.37
C LEU A 139 1.22 0.13 -9.13
N PHE A 140 1.09 -1.16 -8.78
CA PHE A 140 2.18 -2.03 -8.31
C PHE A 140 2.55 -3.18 -9.25
N ALA A 141 1.86 -3.31 -10.38
CA ALA A 141 2.22 -4.24 -11.43
C ALA A 141 3.49 -3.69 -12.11
N LYS A 142 4.55 -4.49 -12.08
CA LYS A 142 5.73 -4.24 -12.88
C LYS A 142 5.28 -4.20 -14.34
N ARG A 143 5.60 -3.11 -15.05
CA ARG A 143 5.35 -3.06 -16.50
C ARG A 143 6.24 -4.12 -17.12
N ASP A 144 5.67 -5.26 -17.53
CA ASP A 144 6.38 -6.18 -18.40
C ASP A 144 6.80 -5.39 -19.64
N SER A 145 8.10 -5.36 -19.92
CA SER A 145 8.70 -4.54 -20.99
C SER A 145 8.36 -5.04 -22.39
N THR A 146 7.20 -5.68 -22.58
CA THR A 146 6.72 -6.24 -23.85
C THR A 146 5.25 -5.93 -24.15
N ALA A 147 4.54 -5.12 -23.34
CA ALA A 147 3.14 -4.78 -23.64
C ALA A 147 2.97 -3.37 -24.24
N ASP A 148 2.27 -3.38 -25.38
CA ASP A 148 1.95 -2.36 -26.38
C ASP A 148 1.59 -0.95 -25.85
N LYS A 149 1.96 0.06 -26.64
CA LYS A 149 1.84 1.51 -26.37
C LYS A 149 0.40 2.05 -26.39
N THR A 150 -0.62 1.20 -26.29
CA THR A 150 -1.97 1.59 -26.67
C THR A 150 -3.00 1.20 -25.62
N SER A 151 -2.98 1.89 -24.47
CA SER A 151 -4.22 2.22 -23.72
C SER A 151 -3.93 2.95 -22.40
N TRP A 152 -4.07 4.26 -22.42
CA TRP A 152 -4.60 5.08 -21.33
C TRP A 152 -5.30 6.28 -22.00
N PRO A 153 -6.49 6.72 -21.57
CA PRO A 153 -7.04 8.00 -22.04
C PRO A 153 -6.20 9.18 -21.56
#